data_AF-A0A7S0J991-F1
#
_entry.id   AF-A0A7S0J991-F1
#
_cell.length_a   1.000
_cell.length_b   1.000
_cell.length_c   1.000
_cell.angle_alpha   90.00
_cell.angle_beta   90.00
_cell.angle_gamma   90.00
#
_symmetry.space_group_name_H-M   'P 1'
#
loop_
_entity.id
_entity.type
_entity.pdbx_description
1 polymer ?
#
loop_
_entity_poly.entity_id
_entity_poly.type
_entity_poly.pdbx_seq_one_letter_code
_entity_poly.pdbx_strand_id
1 'polypeptide(L)'
;ISALFLNQVPPNWLKTCGQIGPTGTYNRKNLADWWFDLQLRWKQLEDWSAPTKPVEQLLPSIWLPGTFNPMGYITACLQVTARLNKYSLDEMRVKIDVTDITDPSTVTEQRSFGTLIHGLFMEGARWDIEE
;
A
#
# COMPACT_ATOMS: atom_id res chain seq x y z
N ILE A 1 23.83 17.76 -3.25
CA ILE A 1 23.45 19.17 -3.02
C ILE A 1 22.63 19.72 -4.18
N SER A 2 23.07 19.56 -5.44
CA SER A 2 22.36 20.09 -6.62
C SER A 2 20.90 19.62 -6.77
N ALA A 3 20.60 18.33 -6.55
CA ALA A 3 19.22 17.83 -6.65
C ALA A 3 18.26 18.51 -5.63
N LEU A 4 18.72 18.70 -4.39
CA LEU A 4 17.94 19.36 -3.35
C LEU A 4 17.63 20.82 -3.71
N PHE A 5 18.63 21.54 -4.23
CA PHE A 5 18.45 22.91 -4.72
C PHE A 5 17.43 22.99 -5.88
N LEU A 6 17.42 21.97 -6.75
CA LEU A 6 16.51 21.89 -7.90
C LEU A 6 15.12 21.33 -7.57
N ASN A 7 14.77 21.15 -6.29
CA ASN A 7 13.52 20.51 -5.85
C ASN A 7 13.33 19.09 -6.45
N GLN A 8 14.43 18.36 -6.64
CA GLN A 8 14.46 17.01 -7.17
C GLN A 8 14.88 16.01 -6.09
N VAL A 9 14.30 14.81 -6.15
CA VAL A 9 14.71 13.72 -5.26
C VAL A 9 16.09 13.21 -5.70
N PRO A 10 17.08 13.14 -4.79
CA PRO A 10 18.36 12.51 -5.08
C PRO A 10 18.18 11.06 -5.57
N PRO A 11 18.80 10.66 -6.69
CA PRO A 11 18.60 9.32 -7.28
C PRO A 11 18.93 8.15 -6.33
N ASN A 12 19.90 8.34 -5.43
CA ASN A 12 20.26 7.34 -4.43
C ASN A 12 19.15 7.11 -3.39
N TRP A 13 18.37 8.13 -3.03
CA TRP A 13 17.24 7.98 -2.09
C TRP A 13 16.12 7.16 -2.70
N LEU A 14 15.80 7.41 -3.97
CA LEU A 14 14.82 6.62 -4.71
C LEU A 14 15.19 5.13 -4.77
N LYS A 15 16.48 4.83 -4.93
CA LYS A 15 17.02 3.46 -4.87
C LYS A 15 16.83 2.84 -3.49
N THR A 16 17.24 3.54 -2.43
CA THR A 16 17.17 3.01 -1.06
C THR A 16 15.74 2.80 -0.58
N CYS A 17 14.80 3.66 -0.98
CA CYS A 17 13.40 3.55 -0.60
C CYS A 17 12.59 2.57 -1.48
N GLY A 18 13.23 1.82 -2.39
CA GLY A 18 12.53 0.89 -3.27
C GLY A 18 11.56 1.55 -4.25
N GLN A 19 11.72 2.86 -4.49
CA GLN A 19 10.87 3.65 -5.40
C GLN A 19 11.45 3.73 -6.82
N ILE A 20 12.15 2.66 -7.21
CA ILE A 20 12.52 2.38 -8.59
C ILE A 20 11.52 1.34 -9.06
N GLY A 21 10.67 1.71 -10.03
CA GLY A 21 9.69 0.80 -10.59
C GLY A 21 10.36 -0.42 -11.25
N PRO A 22 9.58 -1.47 -11.58
CA PRO A 22 10.08 -2.69 -12.22
C PRO A 22 10.83 -2.43 -13.54
N THR A 23 10.48 -1.32 -14.21
CA THR A 23 11.08 -0.86 -15.48
C THR A 23 12.31 0.03 -15.27
N GLY A 24 12.78 0.20 -14.04
CA GLY A 24 13.84 1.16 -13.71
C GLY A 24 13.36 2.62 -13.67
N THR A 25 12.05 2.86 -13.76
CA THR A 25 11.50 4.21 -13.77
C THR A 25 11.45 4.77 -12.35
N TYR A 26 12.07 5.92 -12.16
CA TYR A 26 12.09 6.66 -10.90
C TYR A 26 10.74 7.34 -10.65
N ASN A 27 10.35 7.44 -9.37
CA ASN A 27 9.27 8.32 -8.94
C ASN A 27 9.53 9.75 -9.46
N ARG A 28 8.57 10.32 -10.20
CA ARG A 28 8.68 11.65 -10.83
C ARG A 28 8.13 12.79 -9.96
N LYS A 29 7.79 12.50 -8.69
CA LYS A 29 7.43 13.53 -7.72
C LYS A 29 8.58 14.51 -7.54
N ASN A 30 8.24 15.79 -7.32
CA ASN A 30 9.21 16.76 -6.82
C ASN A 30 9.63 16.37 -5.38
N LEU A 31 10.68 17.03 -4.87
CA LEU A 31 11.22 16.69 -3.54
C LEU A 31 10.18 16.85 -2.42
N ALA A 32 9.33 17.87 -2.47
CA ALA A 32 8.31 18.11 -1.45
C ALA A 32 7.24 17.00 -1.44
N ASP A 33 6.64 16.69 -2.58
CA ASP A 33 5.62 15.64 -2.71
C ASP A 33 6.17 14.25 -2.38
N TRP A 34 7.44 14.01 -2.75
CA TRP A 34 8.14 12.78 -2.38
C TRP A 34 8.36 12.69 -0.87
N TRP A 35 8.74 13.79 -0.23
CA TRP A 35 8.94 13.83 1.22
C TRP A 35 7.65 13.55 1.98
N PHE A 36 6.53 14.17 1.59
CA PHE A 36 5.22 13.87 2.18
C PHE A 36 4.83 12.40 2.00
N ASP A 37 5.02 11.83 0.81
CA ASP A 37 4.78 10.41 0.55
C ASP A 37 5.65 9.51 1.43
N LEU A 38 6.93 9.85 1.62
CA LEU A 38 7.85 9.12 2.47
C LEU A 38 7.39 9.13 3.94
N GLN A 39 6.93 10.28 4.45
CA GLN A 39 6.41 10.39 5.80
C GLN A 39 5.18 9.49 6.01
N LEU A 40 4.27 9.43 5.03
CA LEU A 40 3.11 8.53 5.07
C LEU A 40 3.52 7.05 5.06
N ARG A 41 4.52 6.67 4.26
CA ARG A 41 5.06 5.30 4.25
C ARG A 41 5.68 4.93 5.59
N TRP A 42 6.45 5.84 6.16
CA TRP A 42 7.07 5.66 7.46
C TRP A 42 6.01 5.47 8.54
N LYS A 43 5.00 6.35 8.59
CA LYS A 43 3.86 6.27 9.51
C LYS A 43 3.18 4.90 9.43
N GLN A 44 2.86 4.43 8.22
CA GLN A 44 2.25 3.11 8.03
C GLN A 44 3.15 1.98 8.54
N LEU A 45 4.46 2.03 8.28
CA LEU A 45 5.39 1.00 8.74
C LEU A 45 5.53 1.01 10.27
N GLU A 46 5.64 2.18 10.86
CA GLU A 46 5.68 2.40 12.31
C GLU A 46 4.41 1.84 12.97
N ASP A 47 3.23 2.18 12.47
CA ASP A 47 1.96 1.69 13.00
C ASP A 47 1.83 0.16 12.84
N TRP A 48 2.29 -0.39 11.71
CA TRP A 48 2.23 -1.84 11.48
C TRP A 48 3.15 -2.60 12.44
N SER A 49 4.36 -2.07 12.65
CA SER A 49 5.43 -2.67 13.45
C SER A 49 5.40 -2.30 14.94
N ALA A 50 4.36 -1.60 15.39
CA ALA A 50 4.22 -1.16 16.77
C ALA A 50 4.33 -2.36 17.74
N PRO A 51 5.21 -2.28 18.76
CA PRO A 51 5.48 -3.39 19.69
C PRO A 51 4.27 -3.75 20.56
N THR A 52 3.30 -2.86 20.66
CA THR A 52 2.04 -3.04 21.41
C THR A 52 1.02 -3.88 20.64
N LYS A 53 1.26 -4.17 19.35
CA LYS A 53 0.33 -4.84 18.47
C LYS A 53 0.82 -6.27 18.13
N PRO A 54 -0.04 -7.29 18.21
CA PRO A 54 0.30 -8.64 17.74
C PRO A 54 0.78 -8.62 16.29
N VAL A 55 1.77 -9.46 15.97
CA VAL A 55 2.38 -9.53 14.63
C VAL A 55 1.36 -9.98 13.58
N GLU A 56 0.39 -10.80 14.01
CA GLU A 56 -0.67 -11.35 13.16
C GLU A 56 -1.76 -10.32 12.84
N GLN A 57 -1.86 -9.25 13.64
CA GLN A 57 -2.87 -8.22 13.43
C GLN A 57 -2.43 -7.32 12.27
N LEU A 58 -3.31 -7.10 11.30
CA LEU A 58 -3.11 -6.12 10.24
C LEU A 58 -3.59 -4.73 10.71
N LEU A 59 -3.13 -3.65 10.06
CA LEU A 59 -3.78 -2.35 10.25
C LEU A 59 -5.22 -2.40 9.69
N PRO A 60 -6.16 -1.59 10.22
CA PRO A 60 -7.56 -1.62 9.79
C PRO A 60 -7.77 -1.47 8.28
N SER A 61 -6.98 -0.61 7.63
CA SER A 61 -6.89 -0.49 6.18
C SER A 61 -5.45 -0.26 5.76
N ILE A 62 -4.99 -0.95 4.71
CA ILE A 62 -3.62 -0.84 4.20
C ILE A 62 -3.55 0.17 3.06
N TRP A 63 -2.70 1.18 3.18
CA TRP A 63 -2.32 2.03 2.06
C TRP A 63 -1.43 1.22 1.11
N LEU A 64 -2.05 0.58 0.11
CA LEU A 64 -1.37 -0.38 -0.77
C LEU A 64 -0.18 0.25 -1.52
N PRO A 65 -0.29 1.48 -2.09
CA PRO A 65 0.85 2.17 -2.70
C PRO A 65 1.99 2.49 -1.72
N GLY A 66 1.69 2.55 -0.42
CA GLY A 66 2.66 2.80 0.63
C GLY A 66 3.58 1.61 0.94
N THR A 67 3.18 0.41 0.53
CA THR A 67 4.02 -0.79 0.68
C THR A 67 5.27 -0.72 -0.22
N PHE A 68 6.36 -1.35 0.21
CA PHE A 68 7.57 -1.48 -0.62
C PHE A 68 7.37 -2.43 -1.81
N ASN A 69 6.52 -3.44 -1.65
CA ASN A 69 6.18 -4.40 -2.70
C ASN A 69 4.68 -4.77 -2.62
N PRO A 70 3.81 -4.03 -3.34
CA PRO A 70 2.37 -4.30 -3.36
C PRO A 70 2.02 -5.72 -3.82
N MET A 71 2.77 -6.25 -4.79
CA MET A 71 2.56 -7.62 -5.31
C MET A 71 2.92 -8.68 -4.26
N GLY A 72 3.99 -8.44 -3.49
CA GLY A 72 4.39 -9.29 -2.38
C GLY A 72 3.30 -9.34 -1.30
N TYR A 73 2.69 -8.19 -0.99
CA TYR A 73 1.56 -8.12 -0.07
C TYR A 73 0.34 -8.92 -0.56
N ILE A 74 -0.09 -8.72 -1.81
CA ILE A 74 -1.22 -9.48 -2.40
C ILE A 74 -0.93 -10.99 -2.38
N THR A 75 0.29 -11.39 -2.73
CA THR A 75 0.72 -12.80 -2.68
C THR A 75 0.65 -13.36 -1.26
N ALA A 76 1.09 -12.60 -0.26
CA ALA A 76 0.98 -13.01 1.15
C ALA A 76 -0.47 -13.18 1.59
N CYS A 77 -1.37 -12.26 1.21
CA CYS A 77 -2.80 -12.39 1.47
C CYS A 77 -3.39 -13.66 0.83
N LEU A 78 -3.02 -13.98 -0.42
CA LEU A 78 -3.43 -15.23 -1.08
C LEU A 78 -2.93 -16.46 -0.33
N GLN A 79 -1.66 -16.47 0.08
CA GLN A 79 -1.06 -17.60 0.81
C GLN A 79 -1.71 -17.81 2.18
N VAL A 80 -1.94 -16.74 2.94
CA VAL A 80 -2.62 -16.81 4.25
C VAL A 80 -4.05 -17.33 4.06
N THR A 81 -4.80 -16.79 3.10
CA THR A 81 -6.18 -17.22 2.80
C THR A 81 -6.23 -18.68 2.35
N ALA A 82 -5.32 -19.09 1.47
CA ALA A 82 -5.25 -20.47 0.99
C ALA A 82 -4.95 -21.45 2.13
N ARG A 83 -4.02 -21.11 3.03
CA ARG A 83 -3.70 -21.94 4.21
C ARG A 83 -4.87 -22.06 5.18
N LEU A 84 -5.56 -20.95 5.47
CA LEU A 84 -6.71 -20.93 6.38
C LEU A 84 -7.85 -21.82 5.86
N ASN A 85 -8.11 -21.78 4.54
CA ASN A 85 -9.21 -22.52 3.92
C ASN A 85 -8.80 -23.88 3.32
N LYS A 86 -7.52 -24.25 3.40
CA LYS A 86 -6.93 -25.46 2.80
C LYS A 86 -7.13 -25.54 1.29
N TYR A 87 -7.03 -24.41 0.60
CA TYR A 87 -7.09 -24.33 -0.86
C TYR A 87 -5.71 -24.50 -1.50
N SER A 88 -5.69 -24.99 -2.74
CA SER A 88 -4.48 -24.96 -3.56
C SER A 88 -4.16 -23.53 -3.97
N LEU A 89 -2.91 -23.08 -3.76
CA LEU A 89 -2.51 -21.71 -4.11
C LEU A 89 -2.65 -21.44 -5.62
N ASP A 90 -2.43 -22.45 -6.46
CA ASP A 90 -2.46 -22.32 -7.93
C ASP A 90 -3.87 -22.04 -8.47
N GLU A 91 -4.89 -22.43 -7.72
CA GLU A 91 -6.31 -22.24 -8.06
C GLU A 91 -6.85 -20.91 -7.52
N MET A 92 -6.12 -20.23 -6.63
CA MET A 92 -6.56 -18.97 -6.04
C MET A 92 -6.57 -17.85 -7.08
N ARG A 93 -7.57 -16.96 -6.99
CA ARG A 93 -7.65 -15.73 -7.80
C ARG A 93 -7.98 -14.56 -6.88
N VAL A 94 -7.51 -13.38 -7.25
CA VAL A 94 -7.83 -12.14 -6.55
C VAL A 94 -9.16 -11.61 -7.07
N LYS A 95 -10.09 -11.36 -6.16
CA LYS A 95 -11.31 -10.59 -6.42
C LYS A 95 -11.19 -9.25 -5.68
N ILE A 96 -11.57 -8.18 -6.35
CA ILE A 96 -11.58 -6.82 -5.79
C ILE A 96 -13.03 -6.37 -5.75
N ASP A 97 -13.49 -5.95 -4.58
CA ASP A 97 -14.79 -5.33 -4.37
C ASP A 97 -14.55 -3.92 -3.82
N VAL A 98 -15.20 -2.92 -4.42
CA VAL A 98 -15.17 -1.53 -3.95
C VAL A 98 -16.21 -1.38 -2.83
N THR A 99 -15.83 -0.71 -1.74
CA THR A 99 -16.72 -0.45 -0.60
C THR A 99 -17.24 0.97 -0.64
N ASP A 100 -18.37 1.23 0.02
CA ASP A 100 -18.94 2.57 0.21
C ASP A 100 -18.17 3.42 1.25
N ILE A 101 -17.09 2.88 1.82
CA ILE A 101 -16.23 3.57 2.79
C ILE A 101 -15.34 4.56 2.04
N THR A 102 -15.61 5.85 2.24
CA THR A 102 -14.85 6.93 1.60
C THR A 102 -13.69 7.46 2.44
N ASP A 103 -13.81 7.38 3.77
CA ASP A 103 -12.77 7.81 4.71
C ASP A 103 -12.11 6.59 5.38
N PRO A 104 -10.83 6.29 5.07
CA PRO A 104 -10.10 5.20 5.73
C PRO A 104 -10.01 5.35 7.25
N SER A 105 -10.13 6.57 7.80
CA SER A 105 -10.03 6.81 9.24
C SER A 105 -11.21 6.23 10.05
N THR A 106 -12.35 5.99 9.40
CA THR A 106 -13.52 5.38 10.03
C THR A 106 -13.42 3.86 10.14
N VAL A 107 -12.40 3.25 9.53
CA VAL A 107 -12.17 1.81 9.56
C VAL A 107 -11.39 1.45 10.82
N THR A 108 -12.04 0.73 11.75
CA THR A 108 -11.44 0.33 13.03
C THR A 108 -10.82 -1.07 12.99
N GLU A 109 -11.24 -1.92 12.06
CA GLU A 109 -10.77 -3.29 11.94
C GLU A 109 -10.77 -3.79 10.49
N GLN A 110 -10.02 -4.87 10.25
CA GLN A 110 -10.02 -5.55 8.97
C GLN A 110 -11.28 -6.40 8.77
N ARG A 111 -11.56 -6.74 7.51
CA ARG A 111 -12.64 -7.67 7.17
C ARG A 111 -12.34 -9.07 7.70
N SER A 112 -13.39 -9.82 8.03
CA SER A 112 -13.29 -11.25 8.38
C SER A 112 -12.69 -12.10 7.25
N PHE A 113 -12.89 -11.68 6.00
CA PHE A 113 -12.30 -12.30 4.82
C PHE A 113 -11.68 -11.26 3.89
N GLY A 114 -10.47 -11.54 3.42
CA GLY A 114 -9.71 -10.66 2.54
C GLY A 114 -9.01 -9.55 3.31
N THR A 115 -8.80 -8.42 2.63
CA THR A 115 -8.17 -7.25 3.25
C THR A 115 -8.74 -5.95 2.69
N LEU A 116 -8.89 -4.96 3.56
CA LEU A 116 -9.19 -3.59 3.22
C LEU A 116 -7.91 -2.86 2.85
N ILE A 117 -7.96 -2.23 1.68
CA ILE A 117 -6.89 -1.40 1.14
C ILE A 117 -7.44 -0.02 0.77
N HIS A 118 -6.56 0.97 0.69
CA HIS A 118 -6.89 2.31 0.20
C HIS A 118 -5.73 2.93 -0.59
N GLY A 119 -5.99 4.12 -1.16
CA GLY A 119 -5.02 4.93 -1.89
C GLY A 119 -4.85 4.57 -3.37
N LEU A 120 -5.78 3.80 -3.93
CA LEU A 120 -5.84 3.55 -5.36
C LEU A 120 -6.48 4.74 -6.09
N PHE A 121 -5.96 5.05 -7.27
CA PHE A 121 -6.51 6.06 -8.17
C PHE A 121 -7.05 5.39 -9.43
N MET A 122 -8.14 5.94 -9.95
CA MET A 122 -8.72 5.53 -11.23
C MET A 122 -8.45 6.61 -12.27
N GLU A 123 -7.95 6.23 -13.44
CA GLU A 123 -7.70 7.13 -14.55
C GLU A 123 -8.78 6.92 -15.62
N GLY A 124 -9.39 8.01 -16.10
CA GLY A 124 -10.45 7.96 -17.12
C GLY A 124 -11.83 7.50 -16.61
N ALA A 125 -11.99 7.26 -15.31
CA ALA A 125 -13.25 6.92 -14.67
C ALA A 125 -13.24 7.36 -13.18
N ARG A 126 -14.34 7.13 -12.46
CA ARG A 126 -14.47 7.42 -11.03
C ARG A 126 -15.06 6.23 -10.28
N TRP A 127 -14.81 6.16 -8.98
CA TRP A 127 -15.56 5.27 -8.09
C TRP A 127 -17.02 5.70 -8.10
N ASP A 128 -17.91 4.74 -8.23
CA ASP A 128 -19.34 4.99 -8.11
C ASP A 128 -19.66 5.14 -6.61
N ILE A 129 -20.19 6.28 -6.25
CA ILE A 129 -20.63 6.60 -4.89
C ILE A 129 -22.11 6.90 -5.09
N GLU A 130 -22.94 5.86 -5.16
CA GLU A 130 -24.39 6.05 -5.15
C GLU A 130 -24.75 6.74 -3.83
N GLU A 131 -25.46 7.86 -3.95
CA GLU A 131 -25.83 8.75 -2.83
C GLU A 131 -27.05 8.23 -2.07
#